data_AF-A0A965SFJ4-F1
#
_entry.id   AF-A0A965SFJ4-F1
#
_cell.length_a   1.000
_cell.length_b   1.000
_cell.length_c   1.000
_cell.angle_alpha   90.00
_cell.angle_beta   90.00
_cell.angle_gamma   90.00
#
_symmetry.space_group_name_H-M   'P 1'
#
loop_
_entity.id
_entity.type
_entity.pdbx_description
1 polymer ?
#
loop_
_entity_poly.entity_id
_entity_poly.type
_entity_poly.pdbx_seq_one_letter_code
_entity_poly.pdbx_strand_id
1 'polypeptide(L)'
;MQMAMVRAFAPKGVVLPPKPPRPVIPAGGRTSADCAAGRSCQVGDIGPGGGVVFYDAGKTEPWGRYLEASPAACQKSGLTWRIALPGKRGTKQLPMLFPTWATAARQRVEAKRLGMGQVNTALVIKQHKGLPQSSLDATAAGYANSLVCGGKDDWFLPSKDELDTLYNVLAVTDNDLTGNNSFGFTRGFYWTSSEYNNETAWTQLWVDGQQFDREKWLNGDPRKDGGFNPFHVRPIRAFG
;
A
#
# COMPACT_ATOMS: atom_id res chain seq x y z
N MET A 1 -15.79 -4.94 -8.60
CA MET A 1 -17.11 -5.00 -7.94
C MET A 1 -16.90 -4.60 -6.48
N GLN A 2 -17.75 -3.70 -5.93
CA GLN A 2 -17.65 -3.21 -4.55
C GLN A 2 -17.92 -4.33 -3.55
N MET A 3 -17.23 -4.32 -2.41
CA MET A 3 -17.80 -4.90 -1.19
C MET A 3 -17.85 -3.82 -0.11
N ALA A 4 -18.99 -3.15 0.00
CA ALA A 4 -19.44 -2.67 1.29
C ALA A 4 -19.80 -3.92 2.10
N MET A 5 -19.12 -4.17 3.23
CA MET A 5 -19.59 -5.19 4.17
C MET A 5 -20.82 -4.64 4.89
N VAL A 6 -21.98 -4.79 4.27
CA VAL A 6 -23.29 -4.52 4.89
C VAL A 6 -23.79 -5.81 5.51
N ARG A 7 -24.07 -5.80 6.82
CA ARG A 7 -24.75 -6.91 7.49
C ARG A 7 -26.25 -6.64 7.47
N ALA A 8 -27.04 -7.58 6.97
CA ALA A 8 -28.49 -7.51 7.09
C ALA A 8 -28.91 -7.50 8.57
N PHE A 9 -29.93 -6.71 8.92
CA PHE A 9 -30.71 -7.01 10.12
C PHE A 9 -31.32 -8.40 9.93
N ALA A 10 -31.21 -9.28 10.93
CA ALA A 10 -31.94 -10.53 10.88
C ALA A 10 -33.45 -10.23 10.85
N PRO A 11 -34.24 -10.98 10.05
CA PRO A 11 -35.68 -11.03 10.24
C PRO A 11 -36.01 -11.35 11.71
N LYS A 12 -37.13 -10.82 12.23
CA LYS A 12 -37.56 -11.04 13.61
C LYS A 12 -37.58 -12.55 13.90
N GLY A 13 -36.79 -13.00 14.89
CA GLY A 13 -36.70 -14.39 15.32
C GLY A 13 -35.53 -15.20 14.72
N VAL A 14 -34.69 -14.62 13.86
CA VAL A 14 -33.51 -15.31 13.31
C VAL A 14 -32.25 -14.91 14.08
N VAL A 15 -31.52 -15.90 14.58
CA VAL A 15 -30.18 -15.70 15.14
C VAL A 15 -29.19 -15.61 13.97
N LEU A 16 -28.50 -14.48 13.84
CA LEU A 16 -27.44 -14.34 12.85
C LEU A 16 -26.29 -15.31 13.18
N PRO A 17 -25.60 -15.87 12.17
CA PRO A 17 -24.45 -16.73 12.41
C PRO A 17 -23.42 -16.00 13.30
N PRO A 18 -22.71 -16.73 14.17
CA PRO A 18 -21.67 -16.14 15.00
C PRO A 18 -20.64 -15.46 14.11
N LYS A 19 -20.14 -14.29 14.55
CA LYS A 19 -19.03 -13.62 13.87
C LYS A 19 -17.85 -14.60 13.82
N PRO A 20 -17.25 -14.86 12.65
CA PRO A 20 -16.07 -15.72 12.58
C PRO A 20 -14.99 -15.22 13.56
N PRO A 21 -14.26 -16.13 14.23
CA PRO A 21 -13.16 -15.71 15.09
C PRO A 21 -12.14 -14.92 14.27
N ARG A 22 -11.57 -13.87 14.87
CA ARG A 22 -10.51 -13.10 14.21
C ARG A 22 -9.31 -14.03 14.02
N PRO A 23 -8.67 -14.04 12.84
CA PRO A 23 -7.42 -14.76 12.65
C PRO A 23 -6.37 -14.26 13.65
N VAL A 24 -5.70 -15.17 14.34
CA VAL A 24 -4.58 -14.84 15.23
C VAL A 24 -3.30 -14.99 14.44
N ILE A 25 -2.64 -13.88 14.15
CA ILE A 25 -1.33 -13.87 13.48
C ILE A 25 -0.30 -13.53 14.56
N PRO A 26 0.71 -14.40 14.81
CA PRO A 26 1.78 -14.11 15.75
C PRO A 26 2.60 -12.90 15.28
N ALA A 27 3.25 -12.23 16.23
CA ALA A 27 4.15 -11.13 15.92
C ALA A 27 5.25 -11.59 14.94
N GLY A 28 5.50 -10.78 13.91
CA GLY A 28 6.44 -11.10 12.84
C GLY A 28 5.91 -12.06 11.76
N GLY A 29 4.71 -12.62 11.90
CA GLY A 29 4.13 -13.57 10.96
C GLY A 29 4.44 -15.04 11.27
N ARG A 30 3.80 -15.95 10.53
CA ARG A 30 3.91 -17.41 10.70
C ARG A 30 4.94 -17.99 9.75
N THR A 31 5.80 -18.87 10.24
CA THR A 31 6.70 -19.63 9.38
C THR A 31 5.94 -20.73 8.64
N SER A 32 6.13 -20.83 7.33
CA SER A 32 5.57 -21.89 6.48
C SER A 32 6.53 -22.19 5.35
N ALA A 33 7.03 -23.43 5.27
CA ALA A 33 7.97 -23.83 4.22
C ALA A 33 7.33 -23.77 2.82
N ASP A 34 6.06 -24.13 2.71
CA ASP A 34 5.32 -24.05 1.44
C ASP A 34 5.07 -22.61 1.02
N CYS A 35 4.78 -21.72 1.97
CA CYS A 35 4.57 -20.31 1.64
C CYS A 35 5.88 -19.60 1.29
N ALA A 36 6.96 -19.86 2.03
CA ALA A 36 8.30 -19.37 1.71
C ALA A 36 8.79 -19.85 0.34
N ALA A 37 8.39 -21.04 -0.09
CA ALA A 37 8.63 -21.56 -1.44
C ALA A 37 7.66 -21.01 -2.52
N GLY A 38 6.69 -20.18 -2.14
CA GLY A 38 5.72 -19.56 -3.06
C GLY A 38 4.62 -20.49 -3.57
N ARG A 39 4.37 -21.62 -2.89
CA ARG A 39 3.40 -22.63 -3.34
C ARG A 39 2.01 -22.40 -2.77
N SER A 40 1.88 -22.46 -1.44
CA SER A 40 0.61 -22.29 -0.74
C SER A 40 0.83 -21.45 0.51
N CYS A 41 0.09 -20.36 0.60
CA CYS A 41 0.16 -19.42 1.70
C CYS A 41 -1.21 -19.25 2.35
N GLN A 42 -1.19 -18.95 3.64
CA GLN A 42 -2.30 -18.37 4.36
C GLN A 42 -2.01 -16.91 4.70
N VAL A 43 -3.06 -16.11 4.89
CA VAL A 43 -2.90 -14.74 5.41
C VAL A 43 -2.20 -14.79 6.77
N GLY A 44 -1.14 -14.00 6.92
CA GLY A 44 -0.26 -13.96 8.09
C GLY A 44 0.99 -14.83 8.00
N ASP A 45 1.16 -15.63 6.94
CA ASP A 45 2.39 -16.40 6.71
C ASP A 45 3.54 -15.50 6.23
N ILE A 46 4.77 -15.94 6.45
CA ILE A 46 5.98 -15.34 5.88
C ILE A 46 6.13 -15.86 4.45
N GLY A 47 6.08 -14.93 3.49
CA GLY A 47 6.14 -15.20 2.06
C GLY A 47 7.56 -15.34 1.51
N PRO A 48 7.69 -15.54 0.18
CA PRO A 48 8.98 -15.77 -0.47
C PRO A 48 9.95 -14.59 -0.44
N GLY A 49 9.45 -13.38 -0.16
CA GLY A 49 10.26 -12.18 0.05
C GLY A 49 10.62 -11.94 1.52
N GLY A 50 10.30 -12.88 2.42
CA GLY A 50 10.50 -12.73 3.87
C GLY A 50 9.54 -11.73 4.53
N GLY A 51 8.53 -11.29 3.79
CA GLY A 51 7.49 -10.38 4.22
C GLY A 51 6.24 -11.11 4.70
N VAL A 52 5.25 -10.38 5.20
CA VAL A 52 3.97 -10.98 5.61
C VAL A 52 2.98 -11.03 4.45
N VAL A 53 2.42 -12.21 4.18
CA VAL A 53 1.32 -12.38 3.24
C VAL A 53 0.06 -11.83 3.88
N PHE A 54 -0.56 -10.84 3.25
CA PHE A 54 -1.74 -10.17 3.79
C PHE A 54 -3.00 -10.38 2.95
N TYR A 55 -2.88 -11.01 1.79
CA TYR A 55 -4.03 -11.29 0.93
C TYR A 55 -3.85 -12.61 0.18
N ASP A 56 -4.92 -13.39 0.09
CA ASP A 56 -5.09 -14.53 -0.82
C ASP A 56 -6.37 -14.31 -1.62
N ALA A 57 -6.26 -14.20 -2.94
CA ALA A 57 -7.42 -14.10 -3.83
C ALA A 57 -8.26 -15.39 -3.88
N GLY A 58 -7.75 -16.51 -3.34
CA GLY A 58 -8.36 -17.84 -3.39
C GLY A 58 -8.18 -18.55 -4.74
N LYS A 59 -7.72 -17.82 -5.75
CA LYS A 59 -7.36 -18.31 -7.10
C LYS A 59 -6.33 -17.36 -7.72
N THR A 60 -5.63 -17.81 -8.75
CA THR A 60 -4.72 -16.95 -9.51
C THR A 60 -5.49 -15.87 -10.25
N GLU A 61 -5.11 -14.61 -10.02
CA GLU A 61 -5.59 -13.43 -10.74
C GLU A 61 -4.49 -12.90 -11.69
N PRO A 62 -4.78 -11.96 -12.62
CA PRO A 62 -3.78 -11.43 -13.55
C PRO A 62 -2.55 -10.78 -12.90
N TRP A 63 -2.66 -10.37 -11.64
CA TRP A 63 -1.58 -9.78 -10.84
C TRP A 63 -0.91 -10.82 -9.92
N GLY A 64 -1.37 -12.06 -9.87
CA GLY A 64 -0.95 -13.11 -8.93
C GLY A 64 -2.08 -13.58 -8.02
N ARG A 65 -1.83 -14.58 -7.18
CA ARG A 65 -2.80 -15.05 -6.18
C ARG A 65 -2.66 -14.35 -4.83
N TYR A 66 -1.42 -14.15 -4.40
CA TYR A 66 -1.08 -13.67 -3.06
C TYR A 66 -0.49 -12.27 -3.12
N LEU A 67 -0.73 -11.48 -2.07
CA LEU A 67 0.01 -10.23 -1.84
C LEU A 67 0.83 -10.32 -0.55
N GLU A 68 2.08 -9.90 -0.65
CA GLU A 68 3.07 -9.90 0.43
C GLU A 68 3.59 -8.48 0.66
N ALA A 69 3.58 -8.02 1.92
CA ALA A 69 4.18 -6.76 2.30
C ALA A 69 5.66 -6.96 2.64
N SER A 70 6.53 -6.06 2.19
CA SER A 70 7.97 -6.21 2.37
C SER A 70 8.38 -6.39 3.84
N PRO A 71 9.55 -6.99 4.11
CA PRO A 71 10.17 -6.98 5.44
C PRO A 71 10.29 -5.58 6.05
N ALA A 72 10.36 -5.51 7.39
CA ALA A 72 10.45 -4.25 8.13
C ALA A 72 11.67 -3.40 7.79
N ALA A 73 12.79 -4.07 7.54
CA ALA A 73 14.04 -3.44 7.12
C ALA A 73 13.94 -2.71 5.76
N CYS A 74 12.89 -2.98 4.97
CA CYS A 74 12.70 -2.43 3.63
C CYS A 74 11.62 -1.35 3.57
N GLN A 75 11.20 -0.86 4.73
CA GLN A 75 10.42 0.37 4.81
C GLN A 75 11.34 1.58 4.63
N LYS A 76 10.86 2.59 3.91
CA LYS A 76 11.53 3.88 3.79
C LYS A 76 10.56 5.01 4.11
N SER A 77 11.09 6.17 4.48
CA SER A 77 10.28 7.36 4.75
C SER A 77 10.91 8.60 4.12
N GLY A 78 10.14 9.69 4.06
CA GLY A 78 10.61 10.96 3.50
C GLY A 78 10.66 10.99 1.98
N LEU A 79 9.94 10.08 1.31
CA LEU A 79 9.82 10.05 -0.15
C LEU A 79 8.60 10.84 -0.60
N THR A 80 8.72 11.50 -1.75
CA THR A 80 7.59 12.18 -2.40
C THR A 80 6.78 11.21 -3.25
N TRP A 81 5.50 11.46 -3.47
CA TRP A 81 4.74 10.65 -4.45
C TRP A 81 5.15 10.99 -5.88
N ARG A 82 5.43 12.27 -6.11
CA ARG A 82 5.93 12.84 -7.37
C ARG A 82 6.82 14.02 -7.06
N ILE A 83 7.88 14.16 -7.84
CA ILE A 83 8.84 15.23 -7.66
C ILE A 83 8.20 16.56 -8.02
N ALA A 84 8.29 17.54 -7.12
CA ALA A 84 8.23 18.94 -7.51
C ALA A 84 9.65 19.50 -7.60
N LEU A 85 9.85 20.49 -8.47
CA LEU A 85 11.10 21.25 -8.44
C LEU A 85 11.31 21.88 -7.05
N PRO A 86 12.56 22.02 -6.57
CA PRO A 86 12.85 22.72 -5.31
C PRO A 86 12.17 24.09 -5.26
N GLY A 87 11.44 24.37 -4.16
CA GLY A 87 10.74 25.64 -3.97
C GLY A 87 9.53 25.88 -4.86
N LYS A 88 9.05 24.88 -5.61
CA LYS A 88 7.81 24.95 -6.39
C LYS A 88 6.75 24.03 -5.80
N ARG A 89 5.50 24.51 -5.76
CA ARG A 89 4.32 23.67 -5.58
C ARG A 89 3.79 23.27 -6.95
N GLY A 90 3.25 22.06 -7.05
CA GLY A 90 2.46 21.66 -8.21
C GLY A 90 3.17 20.75 -9.21
N THR A 91 2.33 20.08 -9.98
CA THR A 91 2.67 19.01 -10.91
C THR A 91 2.95 19.48 -12.34
N LYS A 92 2.97 20.79 -12.60
CA LYS A 92 2.84 21.40 -13.94
C LYS A 92 3.87 21.00 -15.01
N GLN A 93 4.87 20.17 -14.71
CA GLN A 93 5.92 19.81 -15.66
C GLN A 93 5.96 18.33 -16.07
N LEU A 94 5.36 17.39 -15.31
CA LEU A 94 5.32 15.99 -15.74
C LEU A 94 3.96 15.63 -16.37
N PRO A 95 3.90 14.65 -17.29
CA PRO A 95 2.65 14.17 -17.83
C PRO A 95 1.63 13.79 -16.74
N MET A 96 0.35 13.97 -17.04
CA MET A 96 -0.75 13.51 -16.18
C MET A 96 -0.85 11.98 -16.20
N LEU A 97 -1.26 11.37 -15.08
CA LEU A 97 -1.37 9.89 -14.99
C LEU A 97 -2.56 9.44 -15.83
N PHE A 98 -3.64 10.23 -15.73
CA PHE A 98 -4.87 10.09 -16.49
C PHE A 98 -5.13 11.39 -17.26
N PRO A 99 -4.51 11.59 -18.44
CA PRO A 99 -4.55 12.85 -19.18
C PRO A 99 -5.92 13.15 -19.82
N THR A 100 -6.71 12.12 -20.11
CA THR A 100 -8.02 12.27 -20.75
C THR A 100 -9.08 12.56 -19.69
N TRP A 101 -9.47 13.84 -19.57
CA TRP A 101 -10.48 14.33 -18.62
C TRP A 101 -11.74 13.44 -18.57
N ALA A 102 -12.30 13.08 -19.74
CA ALA A 102 -13.54 12.33 -19.85
C ALA A 102 -13.48 10.93 -19.21
N THR A 103 -12.28 10.34 -19.07
CA THR A 103 -12.08 9.01 -18.48
C THR A 103 -11.33 9.06 -17.14
N ALA A 104 -10.70 10.18 -16.80
CA ALA A 104 -9.82 10.28 -15.64
C ALA A 104 -10.52 9.95 -14.32
N ALA A 105 -11.75 10.41 -14.12
CA ALA A 105 -12.52 10.10 -12.92
C ALA A 105 -12.73 8.59 -12.74
N ARG A 106 -13.11 7.88 -13.82
CA ARG A 106 -13.29 6.43 -13.82
C ARG A 106 -11.96 5.70 -13.57
N GLN A 107 -10.91 6.11 -14.27
CA GLN A 107 -9.59 5.49 -14.15
C GLN A 107 -9.03 5.62 -12.73
N ARG A 108 -9.24 6.75 -12.05
CA ARG A 108 -8.86 6.93 -10.63
C ARG A 108 -9.63 6.04 -9.67
N VAL A 109 -10.88 5.71 -9.98
CA VAL A 109 -11.65 4.75 -9.18
C VAL A 109 -11.14 3.33 -9.43
N GLU A 110 -10.87 2.98 -10.69
CA GLU A 110 -10.34 1.67 -11.06
C GLU A 110 -8.94 1.43 -10.48
N ALA A 111 -8.07 2.45 -10.51
CA ALA A 111 -6.71 2.41 -9.98
C ALA A 111 -6.61 2.24 -8.46
N LYS A 112 -7.72 2.27 -7.71
CA LYS A 112 -7.70 2.00 -6.26
C LYS A 112 -7.69 0.52 -5.93
N ARG A 113 -8.19 -0.31 -6.85
CA ARG A 113 -8.55 -1.71 -6.58
C ARG A 113 -7.36 -2.59 -6.21
N LEU A 114 -7.66 -3.72 -5.60
CA LEU A 114 -6.74 -4.85 -5.46
C LEU A 114 -6.16 -5.25 -6.83
N GLY A 115 -4.86 -5.51 -6.87
CA GLY A 115 -4.11 -5.84 -8.07
C GLY A 115 -3.59 -4.65 -8.87
N MET A 116 -3.91 -3.42 -8.48
CA MET A 116 -3.54 -2.23 -9.24
C MET A 116 -2.21 -1.62 -8.83
N GLY A 117 -1.62 -2.02 -7.70
CA GLY A 117 -0.41 -1.39 -7.18
C GLY A 117 0.75 -1.42 -8.17
N GLN A 118 0.96 -2.57 -8.80
CA GLN A 118 2.04 -2.76 -9.78
C GLN A 118 1.82 -1.89 -11.03
N VAL A 119 0.62 -1.93 -11.61
CA VAL A 119 0.26 -1.14 -12.79
C VAL A 119 0.38 0.36 -12.51
N ASN A 120 -0.14 0.81 -11.38
CA ASN A 120 -0.06 2.21 -10.98
C ASN A 120 1.39 2.65 -10.76
N THR A 121 2.21 1.83 -10.10
CA THR A 121 3.65 2.10 -9.88
C THR A 121 4.35 2.30 -11.22
N ALA A 122 4.11 1.42 -12.19
CA ALA A 122 4.64 1.54 -13.54
C ALA A 122 4.18 2.83 -14.25
N LEU A 123 2.91 3.22 -14.09
CA LEU A 123 2.39 4.48 -14.64
C LEU A 123 3.07 5.70 -14.00
N VAL A 124 3.27 5.72 -12.69
CA VAL A 124 3.95 6.82 -11.98
C VAL A 124 5.40 6.92 -12.44
N ILE A 125 6.11 5.80 -12.60
CA ILE A 125 7.48 5.79 -13.14
C ILE A 125 7.51 6.35 -14.56
N LYS A 126 6.56 5.96 -15.41
CA LYS A 126 6.44 6.47 -16.78
C LYS A 126 6.25 8.00 -16.83
N GLN A 127 5.58 8.60 -15.85
CA GLN A 127 5.48 10.08 -15.76
C GLN A 127 6.83 10.75 -15.55
N HIS A 128 7.78 10.08 -14.90
CA HIS A 128 9.12 10.61 -14.61
C HIS A 128 10.14 10.27 -15.72
N LYS A 129 9.67 9.72 -16.86
CA LYS A 129 10.54 9.41 -18.00
C LYS A 129 11.28 10.68 -18.47
N GLY A 130 12.61 10.57 -18.56
CA GLY A 130 13.49 11.68 -18.96
C GLY A 130 14.12 12.44 -17.80
N LEU A 131 13.77 12.10 -16.55
CA LEU A 131 14.47 12.60 -15.36
C LEU A 131 15.66 11.67 -14.98
N PRO A 132 16.66 12.17 -14.25
CA PRO A 132 17.76 11.34 -13.72
C PRO A 132 17.24 10.23 -12.79
N GLN A 133 17.90 9.07 -12.76
CA GLN A 133 17.50 7.95 -11.90
C GLN A 133 17.37 8.35 -10.41
N SER A 134 18.29 9.20 -9.92
CA SER A 134 18.25 9.72 -8.55
C SER A 134 16.96 10.49 -8.21
N SER A 135 16.34 11.10 -9.22
CA SER A 135 15.05 11.77 -9.10
C SER A 135 13.94 10.73 -8.92
N LEU A 136 13.92 9.67 -9.73
CA LEU A 136 12.96 8.57 -9.56
C LEU A 136 13.10 7.90 -8.19
N ASP A 137 14.33 7.61 -7.74
CA ASP A 137 14.58 6.95 -6.45
C ASP A 137 14.17 7.80 -5.23
N ALA A 138 14.02 9.13 -5.41
CA ALA A 138 13.46 10.05 -4.42
C ALA A 138 11.92 10.04 -4.37
N THR A 139 11.28 9.26 -5.23
CA THR A 139 9.82 9.03 -5.22
C THR A 139 9.45 7.70 -4.57
N ALA A 140 8.25 7.62 -4.01
CA ALA A 140 7.71 6.42 -3.39
C ALA A 140 7.62 5.25 -4.38
N ALA A 141 7.13 5.50 -5.59
CA ALA A 141 7.01 4.49 -6.65
C ALA A 141 8.38 4.08 -7.20
N GLY A 142 9.30 5.03 -7.39
CA GLY A 142 10.65 4.73 -7.87
C GLY A 142 11.46 3.91 -6.87
N TYR A 143 11.41 4.26 -5.58
CA TYR A 143 11.99 3.44 -4.51
C TYR A 143 11.42 2.02 -4.50
N ALA A 144 10.08 1.88 -4.55
CA ALA A 144 9.45 0.56 -4.53
C ALA A 144 9.92 -0.30 -5.71
N ASN A 145 9.99 0.28 -6.91
CA ASN A 145 10.37 -0.43 -8.13
C ASN A 145 11.88 -0.75 -8.25
N SER A 146 12.75 0.03 -7.61
CA SER A 146 14.20 -0.26 -7.58
C SER A 146 14.62 -1.08 -6.36
N LEU A 147 13.70 -1.35 -5.44
CA LEU A 147 13.98 -2.08 -4.21
C LEU A 147 14.35 -3.53 -4.50
N VAL A 148 15.52 -3.94 -4.00
CA VAL A 148 15.87 -5.36 -3.83
C VAL A 148 15.84 -5.66 -2.34
N CYS A 149 14.93 -6.54 -1.94
CA CYS A 149 14.70 -6.87 -0.53
C CYS A 149 14.25 -8.31 -0.39
N GLY A 150 14.80 -9.03 0.61
CA GLY A 150 14.43 -10.42 0.87
C GLY A 150 14.71 -11.36 -0.30
N GLY A 151 15.70 -11.04 -1.13
CA GLY A 151 16.01 -11.80 -2.35
C GLY A 151 15.02 -11.60 -3.50
N LYS A 152 14.17 -10.57 -3.45
CA LYS A 152 13.18 -10.22 -4.47
C LYS A 152 13.37 -8.78 -4.95
N ASP A 153 13.02 -8.54 -6.21
CA ASP A 153 13.19 -7.28 -6.94
C ASP A 153 11.90 -6.83 -7.67
N ASP A 154 10.79 -7.52 -7.44
CA ASP A 154 9.47 -7.31 -8.05
C ASP A 154 8.52 -6.52 -7.13
N TRP A 155 9.07 -5.67 -6.27
CA TRP A 155 8.32 -4.83 -5.34
C TRP A 155 7.66 -3.63 -6.03
N PHE A 156 6.49 -3.23 -5.53
CA PHE A 156 5.74 -2.08 -6.04
C PHE A 156 5.01 -1.33 -4.92
N LEU A 157 4.61 -0.09 -5.21
CA LEU A 157 3.87 0.75 -4.27
C LEU A 157 2.39 0.29 -4.25
N PRO A 158 1.83 -0.09 -3.09
CA PRO A 158 0.47 -0.63 -3.00
C PRO A 158 -0.56 0.39 -3.50
N SER A 159 -1.61 -0.08 -4.17
CA SER A 159 -2.81 0.71 -4.42
C SER A 159 -3.53 1.03 -3.11
N LYS A 160 -4.48 1.96 -3.18
CA LYS A 160 -5.25 2.37 -2.01
C LYS A 160 -5.98 1.20 -1.33
N ASP A 161 -6.62 0.32 -2.09
CA ASP A 161 -7.38 -0.79 -1.51
C ASP A 161 -6.47 -1.96 -1.10
N GLU A 162 -5.29 -2.10 -1.71
CA GLU A 162 -4.25 -3.05 -1.26
C GLU A 162 -3.68 -2.66 0.11
N LEU A 163 -3.33 -1.37 0.28
CA LEU A 163 -2.84 -0.87 1.56
C LEU A 163 -3.91 -0.95 2.65
N ASP A 164 -5.17 -0.68 2.30
CA ASP A 164 -6.29 -0.80 3.24
C ASP A 164 -6.53 -2.25 3.68
N THR A 165 -6.43 -3.18 2.73
CA THR A 165 -6.52 -4.62 3.02
C THR A 165 -5.40 -5.03 3.97
N LEU A 166 -4.17 -4.59 3.71
CA LEU A 166 -3.02 -4.84 4.58
C LEU A 166 -3.27 -4.26 5.98
N TYR A 167 -3.69 -3.00 6.09
CA TYR A 167 -3.99 -2.37 7.37
C TYR A 167 -5.02 -3.17 8.16
N ASN A 168 -6.12 -3.57 7.53
CA ASN A 168 -7.19 -4.32 8.18
C ASN A 168 -6.73 -5.69 8.69
N VAL A 169 -5.83 -6.38 7.98
CA VAL A 169 -5.24 -7.65 8.45
C VAL A 169 -4.36 -7.44 9.68
N LEU A 170 -3.58 -6.35 9.72
CA LEU A 170 -2.70 -6.10 10.86
C LEU A 170 -3.47 -5.54 12.06
N ALA A 171 -4.43 -4.64 11.83
CA ALA A 171 -5.23 -3.98 12.87
C ALA A 171 -6.13 -4.95 13.66
N VAL A 172 -6.47 -6.13 13.11
CA VAL A 172 -7.18 -7.15 13.88
C VAL A 172 -6.27 -7.95 14.81
N THR A 173 -4.95 -7.84 14.65
CA THR A 173 -3.92 -8.62 15.38
C THR A 173 -3.02 -7.79 16.27
N ASP A 174 -3.03 -6.46 16.10
CA ASP A 174 -2.16 -5.56 16.84
C ASP A 174 -2.87 -4.94 18.05
N ASN A 175 -2.30 -5.15 19.23
CA ASN A 175 -2.75 -4.54 20.49
C ASN A 175 -1.82 -3.40 20.95
N ASP A 176 -0.74 -3.11 20.20
CA ASP A 176 0.24 -2.11 20.58
C ASP A 176 -0.12 -0.72 20.00
N LEU A 177 -0.47 0.20 20.89
CA LEU A 177 -0.76 1.59 20.56
C LEU A 177 0.51 2.48 20.59
N THR A 178 1.68 1.91 20.85
CA THR A 178 2.94 2.65 21.03
C THR A 178 4.03 2.16 20.07
N GLY A 179 4.61 3.05 19.27
CA GLY A 179 5.77 2.71 18.43
C GLY A 179 5.42 2.01 17.11
N ASN A 180 6.09 0.88 16.81
CA ASN A 180 5.88 0.09 15.60
C ASN A 180 4.94 -1.08 15.92
N ASN A 181 4.07 -1.47 14.98
CA ASN A 181 3.25 -2.66 15.18
C ASN A 181 4.08 -3.96 15.16
N SER A 182 3.41 -5.06 15.51
CA SER A 182 3.99 -6.41 15.52
C SER A 182 4.56 -6.90 14.16
N PHE A 183 4.39 -6.16 13.07
CA PHE A 183 4.91 -6.45 11.73
C PHE A 183 5.93 -5.39 11.26
N GLY A 184 6.34 -4.50 12.16
CA GLY A 184 7.35 -3.47 11.93
C GLY A 184 6.86 -2.32 11.05
N PHE A 185 5.57 -2.00 11.06
CA PHE A 185 5.06 -0.75 10.48
C PHE A 185 5.17 0.35 11.52
N THR A 186 5.80 1.45 11.11
CA THR A 186 5.90 2.68 11.91
C THR A 186 4.62 3.48 11.82
N ARG A 187 4.17 4.06 12.94
CA ARG A 187 3.03 4.98 12.96
C ARG A 187 3.29 6.20 12.07
N GLY A 188 2.35 6.52 11.20
CA GLY A 188 2.44 7.64 10.27
C GLY A 188 1.63 7.41 9.01
N PHE A 189 1.69 8.35 8.07
CA PHE A 189 1.03 8.20 6.78
C PHE A 189 1.87 7.35 5.85
N TYR A 190 1.24 6.40 5.16
CA TYR A 190 1.85 5.60 4.10
C TYR A 190 1.30 6.05 2.77
N TRP A 191 2.20 6.24 1.80
CA TRP A 191 1.79 6.50 0.42
C TRP A 191 1.17 5.26 -0.21
N THR A 192 0.15 5.49 -1.03
CA THR A 192 -0.38 4.51 -1.99
C THR A 192 0.01 4.93 -3.41
N SER A 193 -0.07 4.03 -4.38
CA SER A 193 0.12 4.33 -5.80
C SER A 193 -1.12 4.94 -6.47
N SER A 194 -2.23 5.13 -5.74
CA SER A 194 -3.48 5.63 -6.29
C SER A 194 -3.54 7.16 -6.28
N GLU A 195 -3.72 7.74 -7.48
CA GLU A 195 -3.94 9.19 -7.65
C GLU A 195 -5.36 9.60 -7.19
N TYR A 196 -5.48 10.69 -6.42
CA TYR A 196 -6.80 11.29 -6.11
C TYR A 196 -7.23 12.29 -7.17
N ASN A 197 -6.34 13.21 -7.53
CA ASN A 197 -6.54 14.18 -8.60
C ASN A 197 -5.18 14.59 -9.20
N ASN A 198 -5.12 15.66 -9.99
CA ASN A 198 -3.87 16.09 -10.64
C ASN A 198 -2.77 16.53 -9.66
N GLU A 199 -3.13 16.90 -8.43
CA GLU A 199 -2.25 17.53 -7.43
C GLU A 199 -2.01 16.62 -6.22
N THR A 200 -2.98 15.79 -5.85
CA THR A 200 -2.93 14.96 -4.63
C THR A 200 -3.05 13.47 -4.92
N ALA A 201 -2.48 12.66 -4.04
CA ALA A 201 -2.52 11.20 -4.05
C ALA A 201 -2.97 10.66 -2.70
N TRP A 202 -3.44 9.42 -2.66
CA TRP A 202 -3.97 8.81 -1.44
C TRP A 202 -2.85 8.36 -0.51
N THR A 203 -3.05 8.64 0.77
CA THR A 203 -2.29 8.12 1.91
C THR A 203 -3.22 7.40 2.87
N GLN A 204 -2.67 6.47 3.65
CA GLN A 204 -3.36 5.83 4.76
C GLN A 204 -2.58 6.02 6.05
N LEU A 205 -3.28 6.43 7.10
CA LEU A 205 -2.72 6.64 8.43
C LEU A 205 -2.60 5.32 9.17
N TRP A 206 -1.38 4.92 9.48
CA TRP A 206 -1.04 3.71 10.23
C TRP A 206 -1.19 3.91 11.74
N VAL A 207 -2.39 4.32 12.15
CA VAL A 207 -2.79 4.51 13.54
C VAL A 207 -4.23 4.03 13.71
N ASP A 208 -5.12 4.51 12.84
CA ASP A 208 -6.55 4.21 12.88
C ASP A 208 -7.11 3.79 11.50
N GLY A 209 -6.26 3.74 10.47
CA GLY A 209 -6.62 3.33 9.12
C GLY A 209 -7.28 4.43 8.30
N GLN A 210 -7.40 5.65 8.84
CA GLN A 210 -7.99 6.77 8.11
C GLN A 210 -7.21 7.07 6.84
N GLN A 211 -7.93 7.47 5.80
CA GLN A 211 -7.36 7.72 4.50
C GLN A 211 -7.55 9.17 4.12
N PHE A 212 -6.48 9.76 3.59
CA PHE A 212 -6.46 11.17 3.22
C PHE A 212 -5.78 11.35 1.89
N ASP A 213 -6.16 12.38 1.16
CA ASP A 213 -5.33 12.87 0.07
C ASP A 213 -4.25 13.84 0.60
N ARG A 214 -3.08 13.78 -0.04
CA ARG A 214 -1.94 14.65 0.26
C ARG A 214 -1.33 15.15 -1.04
N GLU A 215 -0.83 16.38 -1.01
CA GLU A 215 -0.08 16.96 -2.13
C GLU A 215 1.10 16.06 -2.51
N LYS A 216 1.21 15.71 -3.79
CA LYS A 216 2.13 14.67 -4.25
C LYS A 216 3.62 14.98 -4.02
N TRP A 217 3.95 16.25 -3.85
CA TRP A 217 5.31 16.75 -3.68
C TRP A 217 5.74 16.86 -2.21
N LEU A 218 4.87 16.53 -1.27
CA LEU A 218 5.23 16.47 0.13
C LEU A 218 5.96 15.16 0.43
N ASN A 219 6.99 15.25 1.25
CA ASN A 219 7.71 14.12 1.83
C ASN A 219 7.24 13.82 3.27
N GLY A 220 6.28 14.58 3.79
CA GLY A 220 5.76 14.50 5.15
C GLY A 220 4.98 15.74 5.56
N ASP A 221 4.29 15.66 6.69
CA ASP A 221 3.53 16.76 7.27
C ASP A 221 4.38 17.54 8.30
N PRO A 222 4.38 18.88 8.28
CA PRO A 222 5.07 19.68 9.29
C PRO A 222 4.33 19.59 10.63
N ARG A 223 5.08 19.49 11.73
CA ARG A 223 4.53 19.55 13.08
C ARG A 223 4.58 20.97 13.64
N LYS A 224 3.67 21.28 14.57
CA LYS A 224 3.60 22.60 15.24
C LYS A 224 4.83 22.92 16.08
N ASP A 225 5.56 21.90 16.53
CA ASP A 225 6.80 22.00 17.31
C ASP A 225 8.05 22.22 16.42
N GLY A 226 7.86 22.46 15.12
CA GLY A 226 8.95 22.57 14.15
C GLY A 226 9.52 21.22 13.70
N GLY A 227 9.00 20.11 14.20
CA GLY A 227 9.33 18.77 13.76
C GLY A 227 8.69 18.40 12.42
N PHE A 228 9.00 17.19 11.96
CA PHE A 228 8.53 16.66 10.67
C PHE A 228 7.99 15.24 10.85
N ASN A 229 6.84 14.95 10.25
CA ASN A 229 6.23 13.62 10.20
C ASN A 229 6.37 13.07 8.79
N PRO A 230 7.45 12.31 8.49
CA PRO A 230 7.70 11.84 7.14
C PRO A 230 6.61 10.87 6.68
N PHE A 231 6.31 10.91 5.39
CA PHE A 231 5.48 9.89 4.77
C PHE A 231 6.30 8.63 4.54
N HIS A 232 5.69 7.48 4.85
CA HIS A 232 6.29 6.17 4.79
C HIS A 232 5.92 5.45 3.49
N VAL A 233 6.75 4.50 3.11
CA VAL A 233 6.55 3.61 1.98
C VAL A 233 6.88 2.21 2.44
N ARG A 234 5.89 1.32 2.31
CA ARG A 234 6.07 -0.11 2.47
C ARG A 234 5.70 -0.80 1.16
N PRO A 235 6.70 -1.17 0.35
CA PRO A 235 6.43 -1.86 -0.90
C PRO A 235 5.75 -3.21 -0.64
N ILE A 236 4.93 -3.62 -1.59
CA ILE A 236 4.30 -4.93 -1.61
C ILE A 236 4.69 -5.64 -2.90
N ARG A 237 4.51 -6.96 -2.95
CA ARG A 237 4.68 -7.76 -4.15
C ARG A 237 3.52 -8.73 -4.30
N ALA A 238 3.36 -9.25 -5.51
CA ALA A 238 2.37 -10.24 -5.84
C ALA A 238 3.03 -11.49 -6.42
N PHE A 239 2.48 -12.67 -6.11
CA PHE A 239 3.04 -13.95 -6.54
C PHE A 239 1.98 -15.07 -6.51
N GLY A 240 2.35 -16.24 -7.03
CA GLY A 240 1.50 -17.44 -7.06
C GLY A 240 0.47 -17.45 -8.19
#